data_AF-A0A951C5D0-F1
#
_entry.id   AF-A0A951C5D0-F1
#
_cell.length_a   1.000
_cell.length_b   1.000
_cell.length_c   1.000
_cell.angle_alpha   90.00
_cell.angle_beta   90.00
_cell.angle_gamma   90.00
#
_symmetry.space_group_name_H-M   'P 1'
#
loop_
_entity.id
_entity.type
_entity.pdbx_description
1 polymer ?
#
loop_
_entity_poly.entity_id
_entity_poly.type
_entity_poly.pdbx_seq_one_letter_code
_entity_poly.pdbx_strand_id
1 'polypeptide(L)'
;MTPREILSRLGQRYRYRLVAIVLVVSLPISILLGVVLTRKASTSLTASTSDGAAQVARAVSLHVEDFISERKENLSVLAAEASADLGAPSVSALAERLDKTYGDYDILEVTDLAGHVRAASRAEGTFDPSAMPWFRTVAGGQTVVQSLAATDGDLRWLLAAPV
;
A
#
# COMPACT_ATOMS: atom_id res chain seq x y z
N MET A 1 21.20 16.67 -81.21
CA MET A 1 20.76 15.88 -80.04
C MET A 1 21.19 14.45 -80.28
N THR A 2 22.14 13.95 -79.50
CA THR A 2 22.81 12.67 -79.82
C THR A 2 22.07 11.49 -79.18
N PRO A 3 22.03 10.30 -79.82
CA PRO A 3 21.33 9.13 -79.29
C PRO A 3 21.79 8.68 -77.89
N ARG A 4 23.03 9.04 -77.50
CA ARG A 4 23.56 8.83 -76.14
C ARG A 4 22.85 9.63 -75.06
N GLU A 5 22.33 10.82 -75.36
CA GLU A 5 21.62 11.67 -74.38
C GLU A 5 20.17 11.21 -74.13
N ILE A 6 19.57 10.51 -75.10
CA ILE A 6 18.21 9.96 -74.98
C ILE A 6 18.23 8.68 -74.12
N LEU A 7 19.23 7.82 -74.33
CA LEU A 7 19.45 6.60 -73.54
C LEU A 7 19.77 6.89 -72.07
N SER A 8 20.53 7.95 -71.77
CA SER A 8 20.82 8.34 -70.38
C SER A 8 19.59 8.90 -69.65
N ARG A 9 18.74 9.69 -70.35
CA ARG A 9 17.47 10.22 -69.80
C ARG A 9 16.43 9.13 -69.55
N LEU A 10 16.34 8.12 -70.43
CA LEU A 10 15.48 6.94 -70.24
C LEU A 10 15.95 6.09 -69.05
N GLY A 11 17.26 5.87 -68.90
CA GLY A 11 17.85 5.17 -67.76
C GLY A 11 17.65 5.89 -66.42
N GLN A 12 17.74 7.22 -66.39
CA GLN A 12 17.46 8.02 -65.19
C GLN A 12 15.98 7.91 -64.79
N ARG A 13 15.04 8.11 -65.72
CA ARG A 13 13.60 7.99 -65.43
C ARG A 13 13.22 6.61 -64.90
N TYR A 14 13.79 5.55 -65.46
CA TYR A 14 13.53 4.17 -65.02
C TYR A 14 14.08 3.90 -63.60
N ARG A 15 15.28 4.42 -63.29
CA ARG A 15 15.87 4.35 -61.94
C ARG A 15 15.01 5.07 -60.90
N TYR A 16 14.56 6.29 -61.19
CA TYR A 16 13.67 7.02 -60.27
C TYR A 16 12.31 6.33 -60.10
N ARG A 17 11.75 5.73 -61.16
CA ARG A 17 10.48 4.97 -61.08
C ARG A 17 10.61 3.72 -60.23
N LEU A 18 11.69 2.95 -60.38
CA LEU A 18 11.95 1.76 -59.57
C LEU A 18 12.16 2.13 -58.09
N VAL A 19 12.96 3.16 -57.82
CA VAL A 19 13.16 3.67 -56.45
C VAL A 19 11.84 4.14 -55.85
N ALA A 20 11.02 4.88 -56.60
CA ALA A 20 9.72 5.35 -56.15
C ALA A 20 8.76 4.19 -55.83
N ILE A 21 8.72 3.15 -56.67
CA ILE A 21 7.89 1.96 -56.42
C ILE A 21 8.36 1.23 -55.15
N VAL A 22 9.67 1.03 -54.98
CA VAL A 22 10.21 0.39 -53.77
C VAL A 22 9.88 1.23 -52.52
N LEU A 23 10.01 2.55 -52.59
CA LEU A 23 9.69 3.48 -51.49
C LEU A 23 8.20 3.44 -51.12
N VAL A 24 7.32 3.45 -52.13
CA VAL A 24 5.87 3.40 -51.93
C VAL A 24 5.44 2.10 -51.27
N VAL A 25 6.15 0.98 -51.50
CA VAL A 25 5.86 -0.31 -50.88
C VAL A 25 6.53 -0.46 -49.51
N SER A 26 7.78 0.00 -49.35
CA SER A 26 8.53 -0.19 -48.11
C SER A 26 8.06 0.70 -46.97
N LEU A 27 7.70 1.96 -47.24
CA LEU A 27 7.26 2.91 -46.21
C LEU A 27 6.02 2.43 -45.44
N PRO A 28 4.91 2.02 -46.09
CA PRO A 28 3.73 1.54 -45.38
C PRO A 28 4.02 0.32 -44.52
N ILE A 29 4.87 -0.60 -45.01
CA ILE A 29 5.26 -1.79 -44.27
C ILE A 29 6.06 -1.40 -43.01
N SER A 30 7.04 -0.50 -43.14
CA SER A 30 7.81 -0.01 -41.99
C SER A 30 6.94 0.71 -40.98
N ILE A 31 5.97 1.53 -41.43
CA ILE A 31 5.03 2.23 -40.55
C ILE A 31 4.15 1.23 -39.80
N LEU A 32 3.56 0.25 -40.52
CA LEU A 32 2.74 -0.79 -39.90
C LEU A 32 3.53 -1.61 -38.88
N LEU A 33 4.76 -2.00 -39.23
CA LEU A 33 5.62 -2.75 -38.33
C LEU A 33 5.99 -1.93 -37.09
N GLY A 34 6.32 -0.65 -37.26
CA GLY A 34 6.58 0.28 -36.17
C GLY A 34 5.37 0.38 -35.22
N VAL A 35 4.17 0.60 -35.76
CA VAL A 35 2.94 0.67 -34.96
C VAL A 35 2.67 -0.63 -34.21
N VAL A 36 2.82 -1.79 -34.84
CA VAL A 36 2.60 -3.09 -34.19
C VAL A 36 3.63 -3.32 -33.08
N LEU A 37 4.90 -3.00 -33.33
CA LEU A 37 5.97 -3.18 -32.36
C LEU A 37 5.81 -2.24 -31.17
N THR A 38 5.49 -0.96 -31.42
CA THR A 38 5.17 0.01 -30.37
C THR A 38 3.97 -0.44 -29.56
N ARG A 39 2.88 -0.88 -30.19
CA ARG A 39 1.69 -1.39 -29.47
C ARG A 39 2.05 -2.59 -28.60
N LYS A 40 2.80 -3.57 -29.11
CA LYS A 40 3.24 -4.74 -28.32
C LYS A 40 4.13 -4.32 -27.15
N ALA A 41 5.09 -3.43 -27.38
CA ALA A 41 5.96 -2.92 -26.34
C ALA A 41 5.16 -2.16 -25.26
N SER A 42 4.22 -1.30 -25.65
CA SER A 42 3.34 -0.58 -24.73
C SER A 42 2.44 -1.53 -23.93
N THR A 43 1.83 -2.53 -24.56
CA THR A 43 1.02 -3.54 -23.87
C THR A 43 1.87 -4.36 -22.90
N SER A 44 3.06 -4.80 -23.31
CA SER A 44 3.97 -5.56 -22.44
C SER A 44 4.43 -4.71 -21.26
N LEU A 45 4.81 -3.46 -21.49
CA LEU A 45 5.22 -2.54 -20.42
C LEU A 45 4.07 -2.29 -19.44
N THR A 46 2.87 -2.04 -19.95
CA THR A 46 1.67 -1.85 -19.12
C THR A 46 1.37 -3.09 -18.28
N ALA A 47 1.45 -4.28 -18.87
CA ALA A 47 1.26 -5.53 -18.15
C ALA A 47 2.32 -5.72 -17.05
N SER A 48 3.60 -5.51 -17.36
CA SER A 48 4.68 -5.61 -16.36
C SER A 48 4.54 -4.58 -15.23
N THR A 49 4.12 -3.35 -15.52
CA THR A 49 3.85 -2.34 -14.49
C THR A 49 2.65 -2.73 -13.62
N SER A 50 1.57 -3.24 -14.23
CA SER A 50 0.39 -3.71 -13.51
C SER A 50 0.72 -4.88 -12.58
N ASP A 51 1.48 -5.86 -13.07
CA ASP A 51 1.90 -7.02 -12.28
C ASP A 51 2.82 -6.60 -11.14
N GLY A 52 3.76 -5.69 -11.40
CA GLY A 52 4.62 -5.11 -10.37
C GLY A 52 3.82 -4.36 -9.29
N ALA A 53 2.87 -3.51 -9.69
CA ALA A 53 2.00 -2.80 -8.74
C ALA A 53 1.16 -3.77 -7.90
N ALA A 54 0.62 -4.84 -8.50
CA ALA A 54 -0.13 -5.86 -7.78
C ALA A 54 0.74 -6.63 -6.78
N GLN A 55 1.99 -6.92 -7.12
CA GLN A 55 2.93 -7.58 -6.20
C GLN A 55 3.27 -6.68 -5.01
N VAL A 56 3.53 -5.39 -5.23
CA VAL A 56 3.77 -4.41 -4.16
C VAL A 56 2.54 -4.29 -3.27
N ALA A 57 1.35 -4.17 -3.83
CA ALA A 57 0.11 -4.09 -3.05
C ALA A 57 -0.10 -5.34 -2.17
N ARG A 58 0.19 -6.53 -2.69
CA ARG A 58 0.13 -7.78 -1.89
C ARG A 58 1.17 -7.79 -0.77
N ALA A 59 2.41 -7.40 -1.07
CA ALA A 59 3.46 -7.33 -0.05
C ALA A 59 3.10 -6.35 1.07
N VAL A 60 2.54 -5.19 0.73
CA VAL A 60 2.05 -4.21 1.71
C VAL A 60 0.86 -4.75 2.51
N SER A 61 -0.09 -5.43 1.86
CA SER A 61 -1.23 -6.06 2.56
C SER A 61 -0.76 -7.07 3.59
N LEU A 62 0.16 -7.96 3.21
CA LEU A 62 0.74 -8.95 4.11
C LEU A 62 1.46 -8.28 5.29
N HIS A 63 2.26 -7.25 5.01
CA HIS A 63 2.96 -6.52 6.06
C HIS A 63 2.01 -5.83 7.04
N VAL A 64 0.91 -5.25 6.55
CA VAL A 64 -0.13 -4.64 7.38
C VAL A 64 -0.88 -5.69 8.21
N GLU A 65 -1.19 -6.84 7.62
CA GLU A 65 -1.82 -7.97 8.32
C GLU A 65 -0.93 -8.50 9.44
N ASP A 66 0.36 -8.70 9.17
CA ASP A 66 1.35 -9.12 10.16
C ASP A 66 1.47 -8.07 11.29
N PHE A 67 1.61 -6.79 10.94
CA PHE A 67 1.66 -5.70 11.92
C PHE A 67 0.44 -5.74 12.84
N ILE A 68 -0.77 -5.84 12.29
CA ILE A 68 -2.01 -5.89 13.10
C ILE A 68 -2.10 -7.18 13.93
N SER A 69 -1.62 -8.30 13.41
CA SER A 69 -1.57 -9.57 14.15
C SER A 69 -0.67 -9.47 15.38
N GLU A 70 0.55 -8.93 15.22
CA GLU A 70 1.47 -8.71 16.33
C GLU A 70 0.89 -7.76 17.39
N ARG A 71 0.24 -6.67 16.96
CA ARG A 71 -0.40 -5.74 17.91
C ARG A 71 -1.52 -6.42 18.70
N LYS A 72 -2.30 -7.32 18.08
CA LYS A 72 -3.33 -8.11 18.78
C LYS A 72 -2.72 -9.08 19.79
N GLU A 73 -1.59 -9.69 19.47
CA GLU A 73 -0.86 -10.56 20.39
C GLU A 73 -0.32 -9.77 21.59
N ASN A 74 0.27 -8.60 21.36
CA ASN A 74 0.72 -7.72 22.43
C ASN A 74 -0.44 -7.30 23.36
N LEU A 75 -1.60 -6.96 22.78
CA LEU A 75 -2.80 -6.64 23.55
C LEU A 75 -3.36 -7.84 24.32
N SER A 76 -3.27 -9.05 23.78
CA SER A 76 -3.74 -10.25 24.51
C SER A 76 -2.85 -10.58 25.70
N VAL A 77 -1.53 -10.39 25.57
CA VAL A 77 -0.58 -10.53 26.67
C VAL A 77 -0.82 -9.47 27.74
N LEU A 78 -1.04 -8.22 27.35
CA LEU A 78 -1.35 -7.13 28.28
C LEU A 78 -2.70 -7.35 28.98
N ALA A 79 -3.72 -7.81 28.26
CA ALA A 79 -5.02 -8.17 28.80
C ALA A 79 -4.91 -9.32 29.82
N ALA A 80 -4.14 -10.37 29.50
CA ALA A 80 -3.94 -11.48 30.41
C ALA A 80 -3.29 -11.03 31.74
N GLU A 81 -2.30 -10.15 31.70
CA GLU A 81 -1.68 -9.57 32.89
C GLU A 81 -2.68 -8.70 33.68
N ALA A 82 -3.50 -7.91 32.98
CA ALA A 82 -4.50 -7.03 33.59
C ALA A 82 -5.72 -7.75 34.16
N SER A 83 -5.96 -9.01 33.78
CA SER A 83 -7.17 -9.77 34.16
C SER A 83 -7.38 -9.93 35.68
N ALA A 84 -6.30 -9.93 36.46
CA ALA A 84 -6.38 -10.04 37.91
C ALA A 84 -6.58 -8.68 38.60
N ASP A 85 -5.88 -7.64 38.15
CA ASP A 85 -5.96 -6.28 38.65
C ASP A 85 -5.50 -5.29 37.58
N LEU A 86 -6.46 -4.52 37.04
CA LEU A 86 -6.23 -3.52 35.99
C LEU A 86 -5.22 -2.43 36.40
N GLY A 87 -5.09 -2.15 37.70
CA GLY A 87 -4.24 -1.09 38.25
C GLY A 87 -2.92 -1.60 38.84
N ALA A 88 -2.60 -2.89 38.68
CA ALA A 88 -1.38 -3.44 39.21
C ALA A 88 -0.14 -2.76 38.58
N PRO A 89 0.91 -2.43 39.36
CA PRO A 89 2.12 -1.81 38.80
C PRO A 89 2.80 -2.66 37.71
N SER A 90 2.60 -3.99 37.71
CA SER A 90 3.11 -4.88 36.66
C SER A 90 2.47 -4.63 35.29
N VAL A 91 1.19 -4.22 35.26
CA VAL A 91 0.46 -3.90 34.02
C VAL A 91 1.05 -2.66 33.36
N SER A 92 1.24 -1.57 34.12
CA SER A 92 1.90 -0.36 33.60
C SER A 92 3.33 -0.64 33.16
N ALA A 93 4.10 -1.41 33.93
CA ALA A 93 5.46 -1.79 33.57
C ALA A 93 5.53 -2.66 32.29
N LEU A 94 4.53 -3.52 32.07
CA LEU A 94 4.39 -4.29 30.84
C LEU A 94 4.01 -3.41 29.65
N ALA A 95 3.02 -2.52 29.82
CA ALA A 95 2.61 -1.56 28.80
C ALA A 95 3.79 -0.67 28.38
N GLU A 96 4.55 -0.13 29.33
CA GLU A 96 5.78 0.63 29.07
C GLU A 96 6.84 -0.19 28.32
N ARG A 97 6.99 -1.48 28.66
CA ARG A 97 7.97 -2.34 28.00
C ARG A 97 7.57 -2.60 26.55
N LEU A 98 6.30 -2.95 26.30
CA LEU A 98 5.78 -3.15 24.95
C LEU A 98 5.91 -1.87 24.11
N ASP A 99 5.58 -0.72 24.70
CA ASP A 99 5.77 0.58 24.05
C ASP A 99 7.24 0.82 23.66
N LYS A 100 8.19 0.63 24.60
CA LYS A 100 9.62 0.82 24.35
C LYS A 100 10.23 -0.21 23.38
N THR A 101 9.75 -1.45 23.40
CA THR A 101 10.29 -2.54 22.56
C THR A 101 9.96 -2.32 21.09
N TYR A 102 8.74 -1.88 20.79
CA TYR A 102 8.30 -1.69 19.41
C TYR A 102 8.44 -0.24 18.95
N GLY A 103 8.18 0.75 19.81
CA GLY A 103 8.28 2.17 19.49
C GLY A 103 7.20 2.70 18.54
N ASP A 104 6.25 1.85 18.14
CA ASP A 104 5.21 2.19 17.16
C ASP A 104 3.85 2.54 17.80
N TYR A 105 3.78 2.59 19.13
CA TYR A 105 2.57 2.98 19.85
C TYR A 105 2.64 4.46 20.24
N ASP A 106 1.53 5.17 20.01
CA ASP A 106 1.35 6.49 20.62
C ASP A 106 1.13 6.34 22.13
N ILE A 107 0.25 5.41 22.51
CA ILE A 107 -0.02 5.02 23.88
C ILE A 107 -0.67 3.63 23.93
N LEU A 108 -0.28 2.84 24.93
CA LEU A 108 -1.00 1.66 25.42
C LEU A 108 -1.69 2.00 26.74
N GLU A 109 -2.97 1.67 26.84
CA GLU A 109 -3.82 1.95 28.00
C GLU A 109 -4.68 0.75 28.36
N VAL A 110 -4.93 0.58 29.66
CA VAL A 110 -5.90 -0.36 30.21
C VAL A 110 -6.95 0.46 30.93
N THR A 111 -8.21 0.27 30.56
CA THR A 111 -9.35 1.05 31.10
C THR A 111 -10.34 0.14 31.80
N ASP A 112 -11.04 0.67 32.82
CA ASP A 112 -12.21 0.02 33.39
C ASP A 112 -13.45 0.21 32.51
N LEU A 113 -14.55 -0.49 32.81
CA LEU A 113 -15.81 -0.39 32.04
C LEU A 113 -16.47 1.01 32.08
N ALA A 114 -16.04 1.89 32.97
CA ALA A 114 -16.48 3.27 33.02
C ALA A 114 -15.59 4.20 32.15
N GLY A 115 -14.55 3.66 31.52
CA GLY A 115 -13.61 4.41 30.67
C GLY A 115 -12.44 5.03 31.44
N HIS A 116 -12.30 4.76 32.75
CA HIS A 116 -11.16 5.30 33.49
C HIS A 116 -9.91 4.48 33.21
N VAL A 117 -8.83 5.17 32.84
CA VAL A 117 -7.50 4.57 32.68
C VAL A 117 -6.96 4.11 34.04
N ARG A 118 -6.57 2.84 34.12
CA ARG A 118 -6.03 2.19 35.33
C ARG A 118 -4.54 1.90 35.22
N ALA A 119 -4.08 1.64 34.00
CA ALA A 119 -2.67 1.51 33.66
C ALA A 119 -2.42 2.13 32.28
N ALA A 120 -1.26 2.74 32.11
CA ALA A 120 -0.84 3.32 30.84
C ALA A 120 0.68 3.24 30.69
N SER A 121 1.11 3.13 29.43
CA SER A 121 2.53 3.22 29.05
C SER A 121 3.11 4.63 29.19
N ARG A 122 2.26 5.66 29.14
CA ARG A 122 2.64 7.09 29.24
C ARG A 122 1.58 7.83 30.04
N ALA A 123 1.98 8.86 30.78
CA ALA A 123 1.06 9.65 31.61
C ALA A 123 0.31 10.74 30.82
N GLU A 124 0.86 11.17 29.69
CA GLU A 124 0.29 12.19 28.81
C GLU A 124 -0.53 11.55 27.69
N GLY A 125 -1.56 12.24 27.22
CA GLY A 125 -2.34 11.80 26.06
C GLY A 125 -3.36 10.69 26.36
N THR A 126 -3.76 10.53 27.62
CA THR A 126 -4.77 9.54 27.98
C THR A 126 -6.16 9.87 27.42
N PHE A 127 -6.94 8.84 27.11
CA PHE A 127 -8.22 8.99 26.43
C PHE A 127 -9.34 8.23 27.14
N ASP A 128 -10.53 8.84 27.25
CA ASP A 128 -11.73 8.19 27.79
C ASP A 128 -12.57 7.55 26.67
N PRO A 129 -12.62 6.21 26.58
CA PRO A 129 -13.36 5.51 25.54
C PRO A 129 -14.85 5.29 25.87
N SER A 130 -15.35 5.72 27.03
CA SER A 130 -16.69 5.35 27.53
C SER A 130 -17.85 5.73 26.60
N ALA A 131 -17.72 6.86 25.89
CA ALA A 131 -18.71 7.33 24.93
C ALA A 131 -18.59 6.66 23.55
N MET A 132 -17.53 5.90 23.30
CA MET A 132 -17.22 5.39 21.98
C MET A 132 -18.00 4.11 21.67
N PRO A 133 -18.60 3.98 20.47
CA PRO A 133 -19.37 2.79 20.11
C PRO A 133 -18.56 1.49 20.18
N TRP A 134 -17.29 1.54 19.79
CA TRP A 134 -16.39 0.38 19.79
C TRP A 134 -16.08 -0.12 21.21
N PHE A 135 -16.11 0.76 22.20
CA PHE A 135 -15.76 0.40 23.58
C PHE A 135 -16.75 -0.61 24.16
N ARG A 136 -18.04 -0.45 23.84
CA ARG A 136 -19.07 -1.43 24.22
C ARG A 136 -18.89 -2.78 23.53
N THR A 137 -18.42 -2.79 22.29
CA THR A 137 -18.10 -4.04 21.57
C THR A 137 -16.96 -4.78 22.25
N VAL A 138 -15.92 -4.06 22.66
CA VAL A 138 -14.78 -4.62 23.39
C VAL A 138 -15.19 -5.13 24.77
N ALA A 139 -15.97 -4.35 25.51
CA ALA A 139 -16.54 -4.77 26.79
C ALA A 139 -17.44 -6.02 26.67
N GLY A 140 -18.01 -6.28 25.49
CA GLY A 140 -18.74 -7.49 25.16
C GLY A 140 -17.86 -8.71 24.83
N GLY A 141 -16.53 -8.60 24.95
CA GLY A 141 -15.59 -9.70 24.71
C GLY A 141 -15.03 -9.79 23.29
N GLN A 142 -15.18 -8.75 22.47
CA GLN A 142 -14.74 -8.77 21.07
C GLN A 142 -13.58 -7.82 20.82
N THR A 143 -12.46 -8.33 20.30
CA THR A 143 -11.36 -7.48 19.81
C THR A 143 -11.84 -6.61 18.65
N VAL A 144 -11.54 -5.31 18.70
CA VAL A 144 -11.89 -4.35 17.66
C VAL A 144 -10.61 -3.75 17.06
N VAL A 145 -10.60 -3.63 15.74
CA VAL A 145 -9.65 -2.83 14.98
C VAL A 145 -10.46 -1.79 14.21
N GLN A 146 -10.26 -0.51 14.51
CA GLN A 146 -10.93 0.57 13.78
C GLN A 146 -10.18 0.89 12.48
N SER A 147 -10.86 1.52 11.53
CA SER A 147 -10.18 2.20 10.44
C SER A 147 -9.43 3.43 10.97
N LEU A 148 -8.36 3.82 10.28
CA LEU A 148 -7.64 5.06 10.57
C LEU A 148 -8.61 6.25 10.48
N ALA A 149 -8.69 7.05 11.54
CA ALA A 149 -9.61 8.18 11.63
C ALA A 149 -8.92 9.42 12.17
N ALA A 150 -9.28 10.59 11.63
CA ALA A 150 -8.82 11.86 12.18
C ALA A 150 -9.56 12.15 13.50
N THR A 151 -8.81 12.29 14.59
CA THR A 151 -9.31 12.63 15.93
C THR A 151 -8.46 13.77 16.48
N ASP A 152 -9.07 14.88 16.85
CA ASP A 152 -8.40 16.06 17.43
C ASP A 152 -7.24 16.64 16.59
N GLY A 153 -7.28 16.46 15.25
CA GLY A 153 -6.25 16.94 14.33
C GLY A 153 -5.18 15.91 13.99
N ASP A 154 -5.16 14.76 14.67
CA ASP A 154 -4.22 13.67 14.45
C ASP A 154 -4.90 12.46 13.81
N LEU A 155 -4.13 11.63 13.08
CA LEU A 155 -4.61 10.36 12.56
C LEU A 155 -4.42 9.28 13.62
N ARG A 156 -5.53 8.69 14.09
CA ARG A 156 -5.51 7.64 15.10
C ARG A 156 -5.92 6.31 14.48
N TRP A 157 -5.12 5.27 14.75
CA TRP A 157 -5.48 3.89 14.46
C TRP A 157 -5.69 3.12 15.75
N LEU A 158 -6.95 2.81 16.08
CA LEU A 158 -7.29 2.19 17.35
C LEU A 158 -7.44 0.68 17.23
N LEU A 159 -6.74 -0.03 18.11
CA LEU A 159 -6.91 -1.46 18.36
C LEU A 159 -7.24 -1.65 19.84
N ALA A 160 -8.25 -2.46 20.14
CA ALA A 160 -8.67 -2.72 21.50
C ALA A 160 -9.07 -4.19 21.67
N ALA A 161 -8.70 -4.78 22.81
CA ALA A 161 -9.01 -6.15 23.18
C ALA A 161 -9.68 -6.17 24.57
N PRO A 162 -10.59 -7.12 24.83
CA PRO A 162 -11.13 -7.30 26.17
C PRO A 162 -10.02 -7.73 27.13
N VAL A 163 -10.16 -7.30 28.39
CA VAL A 163 -9.40 -7.82 29.54
C VAL A 163 -10.14 -9.00 30.15
#